data_AF-A0A5C0ZFE1-F1
#
_entry.id   AF-A0A5C0ZFE1-F1
#
_cell.length_a   1.000
_cell.length_b   1.000
_cell.length_c   1.000
_cell.angle_alpha   90.00
_cell.angle_beta   90.00
_cell.angle_gamma   90.00
#
_symmetry.space_group_name_H-M   'P 1'
#
loop_
_entity.id
_entity.type
_entity.pdbx_description
1 polymer ?
#
loop_
_entity_poly.entity_id
_entity_poly.type
_entity_poly.pdbx_seq_one_letter_code
_entity_poly.pdbx_strand_id
1 'polypeptide(L)' 'MRTNIELDENLIQQALQISKLRTKKEVVHEALKQYIASLKRKSIIALRKKGTWEGDLDQMRSL' A
#
# COMPACT_ATOMS: atom_id res chain seq x y z
N MET A 1 5.27 -10.14 -19.38
CA MET A 1 4.08 -10.37 -20.24
C MET A 1 3.61 -9.03 -20.79
N ARG A 2 3.30 -8.96 -22.09
CA ARG A 2 2.71 -7.76 -22.70
C ARG A 2 1.19 -7.95 -22.69
N THR A 3 0.48 -6.99 -22.12
CA THR A 3 -0.98 -7.01 -22.01
C THR A 3 -1.49 -5.65 -22.44
N ASN A 4 -2.57 -5.63 -23.23
CA ASN A 4 -3.27 -4.39 -23.55
C ASN A 4 -4.41 -4.23 -22.54
N ILE A 5 -4.38 -3.15 -21.77
CA ILE A 5 -5.40 -2.79 -20.80
C ILE A 5 -5.69 -1.30 -20.94
N GLU A 6 -6.95 -0.92 -20.76
CA GLU A 6 -7.34 0.49 -20.67
C GLU A 6 -6.97 1.03 -19.29
N LEU A 7 -6.35 2.21 -19.26
CA LEU A 7 -5.92 2.89 -18.05
C LEU A 7 -6.47 4.29 -18.06
N ASP A 8 -6.94 4.77 -16.91
CA ASP A 8 -7.27 6.17 -16.72
C ASP A 8 -6.00 7.03 -16.84
N GLU A 9 -5.97 7.88 -17.85
CA GLU A 9 -4.82 8.75 -18.12
C GLU A 9 -4.58 9.78 -17.02
N ASN A 10 -5.65 10.32 -16.42
CA ASN A 10 -5.54 11.29 -15.35
C ASN A 10 -4.90 10.65 -14.11
N LEU A 11 -5.29 9.41 -13.80
CA LEU A 11 -4.72 8.67 -12.68
C LEU A 11 -3.24 8.36 -12.89
N ILE A 12 -2.86 7.93 -14.10
CA ILE A 12 -1.47 7.64 -14.44
C ILE A 12 -0.63 8.92 -14.45
N GLN A 13 -1.16 10.04 -14.97
CA GLN A 13 -0.44 11.31 -14.93
C GLN A 13 -0.21 11.79 -13.51
N GLN A 14 -1.23 11.76 -12.65
CA GLN A 14 -1.07 12.09 -11.23
C GLN A 14 -0.02 11.21 -10.57
N ALA A 15 -0.07 9.90 -10.82
CA ALA A 15 0.91 8.97 -10.29
C ALA A 15 2.33 9.27 -10.79
N LEU A 16 2.52 9.62 -12.06
CA LEU A 16 3.83 10.02 -12.60
C LEU A 16 4.33 11.34 -11.99
N GLN A 17 3.46 12.31 -11.74
CA GLN A 17 3.84 13.60 -11.16
C GLN A 17 4.26 13.50 -9.69
N ILE A 18 3.55 12.69 -8.91
CA ILE A 18 3.83 12.56 -7.47
C ILE A 18 4.87 11.48 -7.16
N SER A 19 5.04 10.51 -8.07
CA SER A 19 6.09 9.50 -7.96
C SER A 19 7.38 9.96 -8.62
N LYS A 20 8.48 9.24 -8.35
CA LYS A 20 9.76 9.45 -9.05
C LYS A 20 9.90 8.55 -10.29
N LEU A 21 8.78 8.00 -10.79
CA LEU A 21 8.75 7.03 -11.88
C LEU A 21 8.65 7.73 -13.23
N ARG A 22 9.21 7.12 -14.28
CA ARG A 22 9.35 7.76 -15.60
C ARG A 22 8.36 7.26 -16.63
N THR A 23 7.81 6.06 -16.43
CA THR A 23 6.96 5.39 -17.43
C THR A 23 5.65 4.87 -16.85
N LYS A 24 4.61 4.83 -17.69
CA LYS A 24 3.31 4.21 -17.34
C LYS A 24 3.50 2.75 -16.86
N LYS A 25 4.44 2.01 -17.45
CA LYS A 25 4.77 0.63 -17.07
C LYS A 25 5.30 0.52 -15.63
N GLU A 26 6.21 1.40 -15.25
CA GLU A 26 6.78 1.43 -13.89
C GLU A 26 5.70 1.74 -12.86
N VAL A 27 4.84 2.72 -13.13
CA VAL A 27 3.71 3.06 -12.27
C VAL A 27 2.81 1.85 -12.04
N VAL A 28 2.43 1.14 -13.11
CA VAL A 28 1.59 -0.05 -13.00
C VAL A 28 2.29 -1.17 -12.21
N HIS A 29 3.58 -1.40 -12.44
CA HIS A 29 4.33 -2.41 -11.68
C HIS A 29 4.41 -2.06 -10.19
N GLU A 30 4.69 -0.80 -9.87
CA GLU A 30 4.79 -0.37 -8.48
C GLU A 30 3.42 -0.43 -7.79
N ALA A 31 2.36 0.01 -8.47
CA ALA A 31 0.98 -0.08 -7.96
C ALA A 31 0.61 -1.53 -7.61
N LEU A 32 0.95 -2.51 -8.48
CA LEU A 32 0.70 -3.92 -8.23
C LEU A 32 1.47 -4.44 -7.01
N LYS A 33 2.75 -4.06 -6.85
CA LYS A 33 3.53 -4.42 -5.66
C LYS A 33 2.90 -3.87 -4.38
N GLN A 34 2.52 -2.59 -4.39
CA GLN A 34 1.89 -1.93 -3.25
C GLN A 34 0.53 -2.53 -2.92
N TYR A 35 -0.25 -2.90 -3.93
CA TYR A 35 -1.53 -3.59 -3.76
C TYR A 35 -1.35 -4.92 -3.04
N ILE A 36 -0.43 -5.77 -3.51
CA ILE A 36 -0.11 -7.05 -2.86
C ILE A 36 0.39 -6.82 -1.43
N ALA A 37 1.28 -5.86 -1.21
CA ALA A 37 1.79 -5.53 0.12
C ALA A 37 0.68 -5.04 1.07
N SER A 38 -0.29 -4.29 0.56
CA SER A 38 -1.49 -3.87 1.31
C SER A 38 -2.35 -5.07 1.71
N LEU A 39 -2.61 -6.00 0.79
CA LEU A 39 -3.38 -7.21 1.09
C LEU A 39 -2.68 -8.09 2.13
N LYS A 40 -1.35 -8.25 2.05
CA LYS A 40 -0.57 -8.98 3.06
C LYS A 40 -0.65 -8.32 4.44
N ARG A 41 -0.59 -6.99 4.52
CA ARG A 41 -0.77 -6.27 5.79
C ARG A 41 -2.17 -6.49 6.37
N LYS A 42 -3.20 -6.44 5.53
CA LYS A 42 -4.59 -6.71 5.94
C LYS A 42 -4.77 -8.12 6.46
N SER A 43 -4.17 -9.13 5.84
CA SER A 43 -4.28 -10.51 6.33
C SER A 43 -3.61 -10.69 7.70
N ILE A 44 -2.44 -10.06 7.93
CA ILE A 44 -1.79 -10.06 9.25
C ILE A 44 -2.68 -9.40 10.31
N ILE A 45 -3.30 -8.25 9.98
CA ILE A 45 -4.23 -7.57 10.90
C ILE A 45 -5.45 -8.46 11.18
N ALA A 46 -5.98 -9.17 10.18
CA ALA A 46 -7.11 -10.08 10.37
C ALA A 46 -6.77 -11.28 11.27
N LEU A 47 -5.51 -11.71 11.32
CA LEU A 47 -5.03 -12.74 12.24
C LEU A 47 -4.91 -12.23 13.68
N ARG A 48 -4.97 -10.92 13.91
CA ARG A 48 -4.89 -10.33 15.25
C ARG A 48 -6.17 -10.65 16.03
N LYS A 49 -6.09 -11.56 17.00
CA LYS A 49 -7.17 -11.81 17.96
C LYS A 49 -7.45 -10.53 18.77
N LYS A 50 -8.72 -10.29 19.09
CA LYS A 50 -9.16 -9.25 20.03
C LYS A 50 -8.46 -9.50 21.38
N GLY A 51 -7.84 -8.48 21.97
CA GLY A 51 -7.09 -8.61 23.24
C GLY A 51 -5.62 -9.05 23.11
N THR A 52 -5.01 -8.93 21.93
CA THR A 52 -3.58 -9.28 21.70
C THR A 52 -2.56 -8.34 22.35
N TRP A 53 -3.01 -7.28 23.00
CA TRP A 53 -2.15 -6.34 23.70
C TRP A 53 -2.83 -5.94 25.00
N GLU A 54 -2.12 -6.15 26.10
CA GLU A 54 -2.49 -5.72 27.45
C GLU A 54 -1.39 -4.77 27.93
N GLY A 55 -1.77 -3.55 28.28
CA GLY A 55 -0.87 -2.50 28.74
C GLY A 55 -1.58 -1.18 28.95
N ASP A 56 -0.94 -0.26 29.66
CA ASP A 56 -1.41 1.10 29.88
C ASP A 56 -0.60 2.07 29.00
N LEU A 57 -1.27 2.66 28.01
CA LEU A 57 -0.66 3.59 27.05
C LEU A 57 -0.16 4.88 27.72
N ASP A 58 -0.79 5.30 28.81
CA ASP A 58 -0.47 6.55 29.49
C ASP A 58 0.79 6.39 30.34
N GLN A 59 0.96 5.24 31.01
CA GLN A 59 2.20 4.90 31.72
C GLN A 59 3.42 4.82 30.80
N MET A 60 3.24 4.29 29.58
CA MET A 60 4.35 4.17 28.62
C MET A 60 4.81 5.52 28.05
N ARG A 61 3.95 6.55 28.12
CA ARG A 61 4.21 7.88 27.56
C ARG A 61 4.71 8.89 28.59
N SER A 62 4.69 8.56 29.88
CA SER A 62 5.08 9.46 30.97
C SER A 62 6.58 9.42 31.33
N LEU A 63 7.44 8.94 30.42
CA LEU A 63 8.91 8.96 30.56
C LEU A 63 9.52 10.11 29.76
#